data_AF-A0A7V9HTK2-F1
#
_entry.id   AF-A0A7V9HTK2-F1
#
_cell.length_a   1.000
_cell.length_b   1.000
_cell.length_c   1.000
_cell.angle_alpha   90.00
_cell.angle_beta   90.00
_cell.angle_gamma   90.00
#
_symmetry.space_group_name_H-M   'P 1'
#
loop_
_entity.id
_entity.type
_entity.pdbx_description
1 polymer ?
#
loop_
_entity_poly.entity_id
_entity_poly.type
_entity_poly.pdbx_seq_one_letter_code
_entity_poly.pdbx_strand_id
1 'polypeptide(L)'
;GGEESRIGRDYLAKREITDETRKAFHLGYAPDSWDALSSHLRQKGASQLQIERSGLVVKKEEGGSYDRFRGRLMVPVMDIQGRAIAFGGRTLKDDAAKYINSPETAVYVKGRNLFGLNLTRDEIRRQGYAILVEGFLDLIIPYQFGIRNVVASLGTALTPDQVKLLARFARKVVVNYDGDRAGVLAAKKAVETLLAEDLEVKVLVLPDNADPDEFIRGSGTNEYQRRRGEAQPHIQFVIDQAVRDRKLTNPAEKEAAIEEVLPFIRAVRSRIQKREYFDIATDSLRISDASLLRELWQFVRGGDPKPGAKRALVRPADATPAEQRLLGLLFADEALRHGALPILRSEDYEDLPTAAIFRALLELESEGTDVNFESLSRKTEADALSSRLLPMLLMSESLHASNEHYAPEECVHAFRLMKVQRQIDEVRAELADAERAGDNEKLLRLSGEQTDLEQQRKALQPRTEVATTGN
;
A
#
# COMPACT_ATOMS: atom_id res chain seq x y z
N GLY A 1 -14.64 27.48 24.66
CA GLY A 1 -14.93 27.27 26.10
C GLY A 1 -16.36 26.86 26.33
N GLY A 2 -16.91 25.92 25.56
CA GLY A 2 -18.26 25.39 25.77
C GLY A 2 -18.26 24.07 26.54
N GLU A 3 -19.45 23.62 26.91
CA GLU A 3 -19.71 22.32 27.56
C GLU A 3 -19.24 21.14 26.71
N GLU A 4 -19.41 21.20 25.39
CA GLU A 4 -18.90 20.18 24.45
C GLU A 4 -17.37 20.12 24.41
N SER A 5 -16.68 21.25 24.62
CA SER A 5 -15.22 21.26 24.72
C SER A 5 -14.72 20.57 26.01
N ARG A 6 -15.59 20.34 27.00
CA ARG A 6 -15.27 19.62 28.24
C ARG A 6 -15.01 18.15 27.93
N ILE A 7 -15.83 17.52 27.09
CA ILE A 7 -15.69 16.11 26.68
C ILE A 7 -14.29 15.82 26.11
N GLY A 8 -13.84 16.67 25.17
CA GLY A 8 -12.50 16.54 24.61
C GLY A 8 -11.38 16.72 25.65
N ARG A 9 -11.52 17.71 26.55
CA ARG A 9 -10.55 17.93 27.64
C ARG A 9 -10.52 16.77 28.63
N ASP A 10 -11.67 16.25 29.01
CA ASP A 10 -11.79 15.14 29.95
C ASP A 10 -11.17 13.87 29.37
N TYR A 11 -11.35 13.62 28.07
CA TYR A 11 -10.67 12.52 27.38
C TYR A 11 -9.14 12.69 27.39
N LEU A 12 -8.63 13.88 27.05
CA LEU A 12 -7.19 14.16 27.08
C LEU A 12 -6.62 14.02 28.49
N ALA A 13 -7.35 14.48 29.51
CA ALA A 13 -6.97 14.35 30.92
C ALA A 13 -6.95 12.89 31.37
N LYS A 14 -7.94 12.07 30.98
CA LYS A 14 -7.94 10.61 31.23
C LYS A 14 -6.76 9.90 30.56
N ARG A 15 -6.30 10.40 29.42
CA ARG A 15 -5.08 9.94 28.73
C ARG A 15 -3.83 10.65 29.22
N GLU A 16 -3.92 11.46 30.27
CA GLU A 16 -2.83 12.24 30.86
C GLU A 16 -2.03 13.04 29.81
N ILE A 17 -2.70 13.51 28.75
CA ILE A 17 -2.08 14.37 27.75
C ILE A 17 -2.04 15.79 28.33
N THR A 18 -0.82 16.28 28.55
CA THR A 18 -0.53 17.59 29.13
C THR A 18 -0.99 18.72 28.21
N ASP A 19 -1.19 19.91 28.78
CA ASP A 19 -1.56 21.10 28.01
C ASP A 19 -0.46 21.52 27.02
N GLU A 20 0.80 21.29 27.37
CA GLU A 20 1.97 21.52 26.52
C GLU A 20 1.89 20.64 25.28
N THR A 21 1.67 19.33 25.46
CA THR A 21 1.50 18.37 24.36
C THR A 21 0.26 18.70 23.53
N ARG A 22 -0.86 19.01 24.19
CA ARG A 22 -2.11 19.40 23.51
C ARG A 22 -1.88 20.60 22.59
N LYS A 23 -1.16 21.62 23.04
CA LYS A 23 -0.79 22.80 22.24
C LYS A 23 0.19 22.45 21.13
N ALA A 24 1.24 21.68 21.41
CA ALA A 24 2.24 21.30 20.42
C ALA A 24 1.63 20.55 19.22
N PHE A 25 0.70 19.63 19.49
CA PHE A 25 -0.01 18.87 18.45
C PHE A 25 -1.29 19.55 17.95
N HIS A 26 -1.61 20.75 18.43
CA HIS A 26 -2.82 21.50 18.07
C HIS A 26 -4.11 20.68 18.23
N LEU A 27 -4.18 19.83 19.26
CA LEU A 27 -5.32 18.94 19.47
C LEU A 27 -6.59 19.76 19.75
N GLY A 28 -7.66 19.42 19.06
CA GLY A 28 -8.95 20.11 19.12
C GLY A 28 -10.12 19.17 19.34
N TYR A 29 -11.33 19.71 19.25
CA TYR A 29 -12.57 18.94 19.32
C TYR A 29 -13.55 19.46 18.27
N ALA A 30 -14.12 18.55 17.49
CA ALA A 30 -15.22 18.84 16.58
C ALA A 30 -16.54 18.68 17.36
N PRO A 31 -17.35 19.75 17.47
CA PRO A 31 -18.70 19.69 18.02
C PRO A 31 -19.54 18.55 17.44
N ASP A 32 -20.50 18.05 18.20
CA ASP A 32 -21.43 17.03 17.72
C ASP A 32 -22.59 17.68 16.94
N SER A 33 -22.24 18.30 15.81
CA SER A 33 -23.17 19.03 14.95
C SER A 33 -22.96 18.65 13.49
N TRP A 34 -24.04 18.70 12.71
CA TRP A 34 -24.04 18.36 11.28
C TRP A 34 -23.42 19.44 10.39
N ASP A 35 -23.35 20.70 10.85
CA ASP A 35 -22.98 21.85 10.01
C ASP A 35 -22.18 22.95 10.74
N ALA A 36 -21.70 22.71 11.96
CA ALA A 36 -20.98 23.71 12.75
C ALA A 36 -19.74 24.26 12.03
N LEU A 37 -18.91 23.39 11.44
CA LEU A 37 -17.72 23.76 10.68
C LEU A 37 -18.10 24.46 9.37
N SER A 38 -18.99 23.86 8.57
CA SER A 38 -19.38 24.46 7.28
C SER A 38 -20.03 25.83 7.46
N SER A 39 -20.90 26.02 8.45
CA SER A 39 -21.47 27.32 8.82
C SER A 39 -20.40 28.31 9.28
N HIS A 40 -19.45 27.88 10.10
CA HIS A 40 -18.34 28.73 10.53
C HIS A 40 -17.45 29.18 9.35
N LEU A 41 -17.13 28.27 8.43
CA LEU A 41 -16.31 28.58 7.25
C LEU A 41 -17.02 29.55 6.30
N ARG A 42 -18.33 29.40 6.09
CA ARG A 42 -19.13 30.35 5.30
C ARG A 42 -19.13 31.74 5.95
N GLN A 43 -19.30 31.83 7.26
CA GLN A 43 -19.21 33.10 8.00
C GLN A 43 -17.82 33.75 7.88
N LYS A 44 -16.77 32.94 7.71
CA LYS A 44 -15.39 33.41 7.45
C LYS A 44 -15.11 33.74 5.98
N GLY A 45 -16.11 33.64 5.10
CA GLY A 45 -16.01 34.00 3.68
C GLY A 45 -15.51 32.88 2.77
N ALA A 46 -15.44 31.63 3.24
CA ALA A 46 -15.09 30.50 2.37
C ALA A 46 -16.24 30.20 1.39
N SER A 47 -15.91 29.99 0.12
CA SER A 47 -16.91 29.62 -0.89
C SER A 47 -17.38 28.17 -0.69
N GLN A 48 -18.59 27.87 -1.16
CA GLN A 48 -19.14 26.51 -1.11
C GLN A 48 -18.19 25.51 -1.79
N LEU A 49 -17.60 25.88 -2.93
CA LEU A 49 -16.64 25.05 -3.65
C LEU A 49 -15.35 24.78 -2.83
N GLN A 50 -14.84 25.77 -2.10
CA GLN A 50 -13.68 25.59 -1.22
C GLN A 50 -14.00 24.64 -0.06
N ILE A 51 -15.17 24.79 0.56
CA ILE A 51 -15.63 23.95 1.65
C ILE A 51 -15.76 22.49 1.17
N GLU A 52 -16.36 22.26 0.02
CA GLU A 52 -16.52 20.92 -0.56
C GLU A 52 -15.16 20.29 -0.94
N ARG A 53 -14.27 21.05 -1.57
CA ARG A 53 -12.93 20.57 -1.97
C ARG A 53 -11.95 20.38 -0.81
N SER A 54 -12.26 20.92 0.37
CA SER A 54 -11.40 20.79 1.55
C SER A 54 -11.33 19.36 2.11
N GLY A 55 -12.26 18.49 1.74
CA GLY A 55 -12.40 17.16 2.34
C GLY A 55 -12.92 17.19 3.78
N LEU A 56 -13.31 18.35 4.32
CA LEU A 56 -13.87 18.48 5.68
C LEU A 56 -15.39 18.36 5.71
N VAL A 57 -16.04 18.35 4.55
CA VAL A 57 -17.48 18.22 4.36
C VAL A 57 -17.76 17.05 3.40
N VAL A 58 -18.91 16.39 3.59
CA VAL A 58 -19.43 15.33 2.74
C VAL A 58 -20.68 15.86 2.04
N LYS A 59 -20.71 15.76 0.70
CA LYS A 59 -21.89 16.10 -0.10
C LYS A 59 -22.87 14.93 -0.09
N LYS A 60 -24.17 15.20 0.03
CA LYS A 60 -25.23 14.18 -0.10
C LYS A 60 -25.65 14.06 -1.57
N GLU A 61 -26.09 12.87 -1.97
CA GLU A 61 -26.59 12.60 -3.33
C GLU A 61 -27.87 13.38 -3.63
N GLU A 62 -28.80 13.41 -2.66
CA GLU A 62 -30.09 14.13 -2.74
C GLU A 62 -29.97 15.66 -2.56
N GLY A 63 -28.75 16.19 -2.51
CA GLY A 63 -28.47 17.60 -2.27
C GLY A 63 -28.18 17.95 -0.81
N GLY A 64 -27.46 19.06 -0.63
CA GLY A 64 -26.92 19.47 0.67
C GLY A 64 -25.60 18.80 1.02
N SER A 65 -25.13 19.07 2.24
CA SER A 65 -23.82 18.63 2.71
C SER A 65 -23.78 18.59 4.23
N TYR A 66 -22.86 17.81 4.81
CA TYR A 66 -22.65 17.76 6.25
C TYR A 66 -21.17 17.67 6.61
N ASP A 67 -20.83 18.13 7.81
CA ASP A 67 -19.46 18.12 8.32
C ASP A 67 -18.97 16.68 8.53
N ARG A 68 -17.77 16.36 8.02
CA ARG A 68 -17.22 15.00 8.10
C ARG A 68 -16.90 14.59 9.54
N PHE A 69 -16.34 15.50 10.33
CA PHE A 69 -15.92 15.26 11.70
C PHE A 69 -16.94 15.84 12.66
N ARG A 70 -17.54 14.99 13.49
CA ARG A 70 -18.59 15.36 14.45
C ARG A 70 -18.39 14.60 15.74
N GLY A 71 -18.46 15.30 16.88
CA GLY A 71 -18.30 14.69 18.21
C GLY A 71 -16.95 14.00 18.41
N ARG A 72 -15.89 14.48 17.75
CA ARG A 72 -14.59 13.79 17.65
C ARG A 72 -13.45 14.64 18.21
N LEU A 73 -12.51 13.98 18.88
CA LEU A 73 -11.20 14.57 19.16
C LEU A 73 -10.46 14.75 17.84
N MET A 74 -10.02 15.98 17.57
CA MET A 74 -9.38 16.36 16.33
C MET A 74 -7.86 16.36 16.48
N VAL A 75 -7.19 15.66 15.57
CA VAL A 75 -5.74 15.57 15.47
C VAL A 75 -5.32 16.15 14.12
N PRO A 76 -4.84 17.41 14.07
CA PRO A 76 -4.39 18.01 12.82
C PRO A 76 -3.17 17.28 12.25
N VAL A 77 -3.18 17.03 10.95
CA VAL A 77 -2.03 16.53 10.19
C VAL A 77 -1.34 17.73 9.56
N MET A 78 -0.08 17.93 9.94
CA MET A 78 0.74 19.03 9.46
C MET A 78 1.67 18.55 8.35
N ASP A 79 1.92 19.40 7.35
CA ASP A 79 3.04 19.21 6.44
C ASP A 79 4.38 19.51 7.15
N ILE A 80 5.48 19.32 6.44
CA ILE A 80 6.80 19.55 7.02
C ILE A 80 7.06 21.02 7.40
N GLN A 81 6.36 21.98 6.81
CA GLN A 81 6.45 23.40 7.17
C GLN A 81 5.57 23.75 8.38
N GLY A 82 4.77 22.80 8.90
CA GLY A 82 3.86 23.02 10.01
C GLY A 82 2.50 23.58 9.60
N ARG A 83 2.14 23.52 8.31
CA ARG A 83 0.81 23.93 7.81
C ARG A 83 -0.17 22.77 7.94
N ALA A 84 -1.37 23.03 8.44
CA ALA A 84 -2.42 22.02 8.52
C ALA A 84 -2.91 21.66 7.10
N ILE A 85 -2.81 20.38 6.75
CA ILE A 85 -3.19 19.86 5.43
C ILE A 85 -4.35 18.86 5.50
N ALA A 86 -4.57 18.23 6.65
CA ALA A 86 -5.63 17.26 6.90
C ALA A 86 -5.91 17.11 8.39
N PHE A 87 -6.88 16.26 8.73
CA PHE A 87 -7.22 15.93 10.12
C PHE A 87 -7.46 14.43 10.28
N GLY A 88 -7.03 13.90 11.41
CA GLY A 88 -7.57 12.68 12.00
C GLY A 88 -8.64 13.03 13.03
N GLY A 89 -9.63 12.15 13.19
CA GLY A 89 -10.74 12.32 14.12
C GLY A 89 -11.00 11.04 14.91
N ARG A 90 -10.79 11.07 16.23
CA ARG A 90 -11.12 9.96 17.13
C ARG A 90 -12.50 10.16 17.75
N THR A 91 -13.38 9.18 17.63
CA THR A 91 -14.67 9.22 18.32
C THR A 91 -14.47 9.13 19.84
N LEU A 92 -15.27 9.89 20.58
CA LEU A 92 -15.33 9.83 22.05
C LEU A 92 -16.59 9.10 22.54
N LYS A 93 -17.39 8.56 21.61
CA LYS A 93 -18.57 7.72 21.86
C LYS A 93 -18.33 6.30 21.35
N ASP A 94 -19.22 5.37 21.65
CA ASP A 94 -19.26 4.05 21.02
C ASP A 94 -19.74 4.18 19.57
N ASP A 95 -18.79 4.40 18.66
CA ASP A 95 -18.98 4.45 17.22
C ASP A 95 -18.11 3.35 16.58
N ALA A 96 -18.62 2.68 15.55
CA ALA A 96 -17.97 1.55 14.89
C ALA A 96 -16.59 1.92 14.31
N ALA A 97 -16.41 3.17 13.87
CA ALA A 97 -15.13 3.67 13.38
C ALA A 97 -14.41 4.55 14.42
N LYS A 98 -13.56 3.91 15.25
CA LYS A 98 -12.77 4.55 16.32
C LYS A 98 -11.97 5.75 15.81
N TYR A 99 -11.37 5.63 14.62
CA TYR A 99 -10.65 6.69 13.94
C TYR A 99 -11.15 6.88 12.50
N ILE A 100 -11.27 8.14 12.10
CA ILE A 100 -11.47 8.52 10.70
C ILE A 100 -10.40 9.54 10.30
N ASN A 101 -10.05 9.58 9.02
CA ASN A 101 -9.08 10.54 8.48
C ASN A 101 -9.74 11.38 7.38
N SER A 102 -9.20 12.57 7.14
CA SER A 102 -9.54 13.33 5.93
C SER A 102 -9.28 12.47 4.68
N PRO A 103 -10.12 12.61 3.64
CA PRO A 103 -9.85 12.00 2.34
C PRO A 103 -8.65 12.70 1.69
N GLU A 104 -8.16 12.12 0.59
CA GLU A 104 -7.19 12.76 -0.28
C GLU A 104 -7.72 14.12 -0.79
N THR A 105 -6.85 15.13 -0.84
CA THR A 105 -7.18 16.46 -1.37
C THR A 105 -6.01 17.01 -2.19
N ALA A 106 -6.20 18.16 -2.84
CA ALA A 106 -5.12 18.83 -3.57
C ALA A 106 -3.91 19.18 -2.69
N VAL A 107 -4.09 19.31 -1.37
CA VAL A 107 -3.02 19.66 -0.42
C VAL A 107 -2.60 18.50 0.48
N TYR A 108 -3.32 17.38 0.45
CA TYR A 108 -3.06 16.23 1.31
C TYR A 108 -3.10 14.93 0.53
N VAL A 109 -1.93 14.29 0.48
CA VAL A 109 -1.79 12.91 0.04
C VAL A 109 -1.27 12.07 1.20
N LYS A 110 -2.10 11.13 1.70
CA LYS A 110 -1.79 10.35 2.90
C LYS A 110 -0.47 9.60 2.73
N GLY A 111 -0.32 8.93 1.58
CA GLY A 111 0.87 8.15 1.24
C GLY A 111 2.14 8.98 1.00
N ARG A 112 2.13 10.30 1.21
CA ARG A 112 3.31 11.18 1.04
C ARG A 112 3.65 11.98 2.30
N ASN A 113 2.94 11.74 3.40
CA ASN A 113 3.11 12.46 4.65
C ASN A 113 3.28 11.49 5.83
N LEU A 114 4.03 11.90 6.83
CA LEU A 114 4.21 11.18 8.10
C LEU A 114 3.75 12.10 9.24
N PHE A 115 2.94 11.56 10.14
CA PHE A 115 2.47 12.34 11.28
C PHE A 115 3.62 12.65 12.25
N GLY A 116 3.60 13.85 12.82
CA GLY A 116 4.58 14.32 13.80
C GLY A 116 5.95 14.72 13.22
N LEU A 117 6.23 14.43 11.94
CA LEU A 117 7.54 14.70 11.34
C LEU A 117 7.94 16.20 11.41
N ASN A 118 6.98 17.11 11.29
CA ASN A 118 7.22 18.54 11.43
C ASN A 118 7.76 18.92 12.83
N LEU A 119 7.39 18.18 13.87
CA LEU A 119 7.82 18.38 15.26
C LEU A 119 9.09 17.60 15.61
N THR A 120 9.32 16.45 14.96
CA THR A 120 10.36 15.48 15.38
C THR A 120 11.57 15.43 14.46
N ARG A 121 11.51 15.99 13.24
CA ARG A 121 12.60 15.92 12.23
C ARG A 121 13.98 16.33 12.73
N ASP A 122 14.06 17.35 13.58
CA ASP A 122 15.35 17.90 14.01
C ASP A 122 15.98 16.97 15.06
N GLU A 123 15.16 16.37 15.92
CA GLU A 123 15.60 15.36 16.86
C GLU A 123 15.96 14.04 16.15
N ILE A 124 15.19 13.64 15.14
CA ILE A 124 15.52 12.49 14.28
C ILE A 124 16.90 12.70 13.63
N ARG A 125 17.15 13.89 13.08
CA ARG A 125 18.45 14.23 12.49
C ARG A 125 19.57 14.21 13.53
N ARG A 126 19.33 14.78 14.72
CA ARG A 126 20.30 14.85 15.82
C ARG A 126 20.70 13.46 16.32
N GLN A 127 19.74 12.55 16.46
CA GLN A 127 20.01 11.18 16.92
C GLN A 127 20.45 10.23 15.79
N GLY A 128 20.21 10.59 14.52
CA GLY A 128 20.55 9.79 13.34
C GLY A 128 19.62 8.62 13.06
N TYR A 129 18.53 8.48 13.82
CA TYR A 129 17.52 7.43 13.63
C TYR A 129 16.11 7.90 14.01
N ALA A 130 15.11 7.31 13.35
CA ALA A 130 13.69 7.52 13.64
C ALA A 130 13.07 6.28 14.26
N ILE A 131 12.07 6.48 15.12
CA ILE A 131 11.16 5.44 15.61
C ILE A 131 9.87 5.56 14.80
N LEU A 132 9.47 4.49 14.13
CA LEU A 132 8.26 4.44 13.31
C LEU A 132 7.16 3.66 14.03
N VAL A 133 6.02 4.31 14.25
CA VAL A 133 4.82 3.75 14.92
C VAL A 133 3.58 3.82 14.00
N GLU A 134 2.48 3.18 14.39
CA GLU A 134 1.27 3.10 13.54
C GLU A 134 0.28 4.24 13.76
N GLY A 135 0.01 4.61 15.01
CA GLY A 135 -1.06 5.51 15.39
C GLY A 135 -0.62 6.88 15.88
N PHE A 136 -1.58 7.79 15.97
CA PHE A 136 -1.36 9.13 16.49
C PHE A 136 -0.97 9.12 17.98
N LEU A 137 -1.61 8.28 18.80
CA LEU A 137 -1.31 8.21 20.24
C LEU A 137 0.04 7.54 20.50
N ASP A 138 0.37 6.51 19.73
CA ASP A 138 1.67 5.83 19.75
C ASP A 138 2.82 6.79 19.41
N LEU A 139 2.52 7.97 18.84
CA LEU A 139 3.47 9.05 18.67
C LEU A 139 3.37 10.11 19.78
N ILE A 140 2.16 10.61 20.05
CA ILE A 140 1.92 11.73 20.97
C ILE A 140 2.41 11.38 22.38
N ILE A 141 2.17 10.14 22.82
CA ILE A 141 2.52 9.72 24.18
C ILE A 141 4.04 9.57 24.34
N PRO A 142 4.77 8.80 23.52
CA PRO A 142 6.23 8.79 23.62
C PRO A 142 6.86 10.18 23.47
N TYR A 143 6.32 11.03 22.59
CA TYR A 143 6.77 12.42 22.43
C TYR A 143 6.65 13.21 23.74
N GLN A 144 5.51 13.12 24.42
CA GLN A 144 5.28 13.78 25.70
C GLN A 144 6.29 13.33 26.75
N PHE A 145 6.59 12.03 26.77
CA PHE A 145 7.56 11.44 27.69
C PHE A 145 9.02 11.62 27.25
N GLY A 146 9.29 12.48 26.25
CA GLY A 146 10.64 12.88 25.84
C GLY A 146 11.27 12.03 24.74
N ILE A 147 10.57 11.02 24.23
CA ILE A 147 10.99 10.25 23.04
C ILE A 147 10.62 11.06 21.80
N ARG A 148 11.49 12.02 21.43
CA ARG A 148 11.18 13.05 20.43
C ARG A 148 11.61 12.73 19.00
N ASN A 149 12.18 11.56 18.74
CA ASN A 149 12.56 11.09 17.40
C ASN A 149 11.59 10.05 16.82
N VAL A 150 10.29 10.25 17.05
CA VAL A 150 9.20 9.36 16.64
C VAL A 150 8.39 9.95 15.47
N VAL A 151 7.90 9.10 14.57
CA VAL A 151 6.99 9.42 13.46
C VAL A 151 5.95 8.32 13.31
N ALA A 152 4.74 8.67 12.86
CA ALA A 152 3.69 7.69 12.64
C ALA A 152 3.24 7.64 11.19
N SER A 153 2.90 6.43 10.73
CA SER A 153 2.14 6.27 9.48
C SER A 153 0.71 6.78 9.68
N LEU A 154 0.05 7.24 8.62
CA LEU A 154 -1.27 7.91 8.70
C LEU A 154 -2.44 6.91 8.61
N GLY A 155 -2.35 5.76 9.27
CA GLY A 155 -3.39 4.72 9.21
C GLY A 155 -3.54 4.09 7.81
N THR A 156 -2.42 3.83 7.15
CA THR A 156 -2.27 2.99 5.95
C THR A 156 -0.94 2.24 6.07
N ALA A 157 -0.75 1.21 5.25
CA ALA A 157 0.57 0.63 5.06
C ALA A 157 1.59 1.73 4.70
N LEU A 158 2.80 1.59 5.23
CA LEU A 158 3.93 2.48 4.96
C LEU A 158 4.22 2.50 3.45
N THR A 159 4.37 3.67 2.86
CA THR A 159 4.61 3.82 1.42
C THR A 159 6.07 4.15 1.09
N PRO A 160 6.54 3.87 -0.13
CA PRO A 160 7.87 4.28 -0.57
C PRO A 160 8.11 5.79 -0.49
N ASP A 161 7.09 6.61 -0.77
CA ASP A 161 7.22 8.07 -0.68
C ASP A 161 7.35 8.57 0.76
N GLN A 162 6.67 7.92 1.72
CA GLN A 162 6.88 8.18 3.15
C GLN A 162 8.30 7.79 3.58
N VAL A 163 8.80 6.65 3.11
CA VAL A 163 10.17 6.22 3.40
C VAL A 163 11.20 7.20 2.81
N LYS A 164 11.04 7.62 1.55
CA LYS A 164 11.90 8.65 0.94
C LYS A 164 11.88 9.96 1.70
N LEU A 165 10.70 10.37 2.17
CA LEU A 165 10.57 11.56 3.02
C LEU A 165 11.36 11.41 4.32
N LEU A 166 11.24 10.27 5.00
CA LEU A 166 11.94 9.98 6.25
C LEU A 166 13.46 9.86 6.06
N ALA A 167 13.90 9.25 4.94
CA ALA A 167 15.29 9.04 4.58
C ALA A 167 16.11 10.34 4.43
N ARG A 168 15.43 11.49 4.29
CA ARG A 168 16.06 12.82 4.30
C ARG A 168 16.56 13.23 5.68
N PHE A 169 16.11 12.58 6.75
CA PHE A 169 16.40 12.94 8.13
C PHE A 169 17.15 11.85 8.90
N ALA A 170 16.95 10.58 8.55
CA ALA A 170 17.61 9.45 9.20
C ALA A 170 18.01 8.36 8.20
N ARG A 171 19.09 7.64 8.53
CA ARG A 171 19.53 6.44 7.81
C ARG A 171 19.16 5.14 8.52
N LYS A 172 18.74 5.24 9.78
CA LYS A 172 18.31 4.12 10.60
C LYS A 172 16.86 4.31 11.04
N VAL A 173 16.08 3.23 11.01
CA VAL A 173 14.68 3.22 11.46
C VAL A 173 14.46 2.07 12.40
N VAL A 174 13.85 2.37 13.56
CA VAL A 174 13.34 1.38 14.50
C VAL A 174 11.84 1.30 14.31
N VAL A 175 11.34 0.18 13.79
CA VAL A 175 9.90 -0.07 13.67
C VAL A 175 9.39 -0.56 15.02
N ASN A 176 8.42 0.14 15.61
CA ASN A 176 7.77 -0.23 16.87
C ASN A 176 6.26 -0.18 16.68
N TYR A 177 5.75 -1.25 16.10
CA TYR A 177 4.32 -1.48 15.85
C TYR A 177 3.74 -2.38 16.94
N ASP A 178 2.42 -2.53 16.95
CA ASP A 178 1.71 -3.36 17.92
C ASP A 178 2.19 -4.81 17.83
N GLY A 179 2.26 -5.50 18.97
CA GLY A 179 2.75 -6.88 19.01
C GLY A 179 1.74 -7.93 18.56
N ASP A 180 0.51 -7.52 18.24
CA ASP A 180 -0.53 -8.42 17.75
C ASP A 180 -0.24 -8.95 16.33
N ARG A 181 -1.07 -9.88 15.85
CA ARG A 181 -0.88 -10.48 14.52
C ARG A 181 -0.93 -9.45 13.39
N ALA A 182 -1.76 -8.42 13.50
CA ALA A 182 -1.90 -7.39 12.47
C ALA A 182 -0.67 -6.47 12.47
N GLY A 183 -0.22 -6.02 13.65
CA GLY A 183 0.96 -5.20 13.82
C GLY A 183 2.25 -5.91 13.40
N VAL A 184 2.38 -7.21 13.66
CA VAL A 184 3.50 -8.03 13.14
C VAL A 184 3.51 -8.06 11.62
N LEU A 185 2.37 -8.26 10.97
CA LEU A 185 2.26 -8.25 9.50
C LEU A 185 2.56 -6.85 8.94
N ALA A 186 2.08 -5.80 9.60
CA ALA A 186 2.36 -4.42 9.23
C ALA A 186 3.86 -4.09 9.38
N ALA A 187 4.51 -4.59 10.43
CA ALA A 187 5.94 -4.42 10.66
C ALA A 187 6.77 -5.10 9.57
N LYS A 188 6.42 -6.33 9.14
CA LYS A 188 7.07 -7.01 8.00
C LYS A 188 6.97 -6.19 6.72
N LYS A 189 5.77 -5.69 6.37
CA LYS A 189 5.57 -4.82 5.20
C LYS A 189 6.36 -3.49 5.30
N ALA A 190 6.43 -2.91 6.50
CA ALA A 190 7.23 -1.72 6.75
C ALA A 190 8.73 -2.00 6.52
N VAL A 191 9.24 -3.13 7.03
CA VAL A 191 10.61 -3.58 6.81
C VAL A 191 10.92 -3.68 5.32
N GLU A 192 10.09 -4.35 4.52
CA GLU A 192 10.30 -4.47 3.06
C GLU A 192 10.43 -3.09 2.39
N THR A 193 9.51 -2.18 2.72
CA THR A 193 9.46 -0.83 2.15
C THR A 193 10.68 0.00 2.56
N LEU A 194 11.15 -0.14 3.81
CA LEU A 194 12.34 0.54 4.32
C LEU A 194 13.64 0.03 3.69
N LEU A 195 13.77 -1.30 3.54
CA LEU A 195 14.94 -1.93 2.93
C LEU A 195 15.10 -1.54 1.45
N ALA A 196 13.99 -1.36 0.72
CA ALA A 196 14.02 -0.92 -0.66
C ALA A 196 14.72 0.45 -0.85
N GLU A 197 14.67 1.32 0.16
CA GLU A 197 15.30 2.64 0.19
C GLU A 197 16.66 2.66 0.93
N ASP A 198 17.26 1.48 1.17
CA ASP A 198 18.60 1.32 1.75
C ASP A 198 18.76 1.89 3.17
N LEU A 199 17.68 1.82 3.95
CA LEU A 199 17.72 2.20 5.36
C LEU A 199 18.14 1.00 6.22
N GLU A 200 18.90 1.28 7.27
CA GLU A 200 19.20 0.29 8.32
C GLU A 200 17.96 0.11 9.20
N VAL A 201 17.40 -1.10 9.23
CA VAL A 201 16.14 -1.37 9.93
C VAL A 201 16.35 -2.28 11.12
N LYS A 202 15.81 -1.84 12.26
CA LYS A 202 15.61 -2.65 13.47
C LYS A 202 14.12 -2.73 13.79
N VAL A 203 13.72 -3.78 14.49
CA VAL A 203 12.34 -3.96 14.96
C VAL A 203 12.34 -4.05 16.48
N LEU A 204 11.57 -3.19 17.11
CA LEU A 204 11.31 -3.20 18.55
C LEU A 204 9.95 -3.88 18.77
N VAL A 205 9.98 -5.09 19.32
CA VAL A 205 8.80 -5.80 19.79
C VAL A 205 8.71 -5.61 21.30
N LEU A 206 7.62 -5.01 21.77
CA LEU A 206 7.39 -4.79 23.19
C LEU A 206 6.78 -6.06 23.83
N PRO A 207 7.07 -6.33 25.12
CA PRO A 207 6.44 -7.41 25.87
C PRO A 207 4.92 -7.33 25.87
N ASP A 208 4.27 -8.48 26.07
CA ASP A 208 2.82 -8.60 26.23
C ASP A 208 1.99 -8.04 25.07
N ASN A 209 2.63 -7.90 23.90
CA ASN A 209 2.08 -7.26 22.71
C ASN A 209 1.63 -5.80 22.91
N ALA A 210 2.18 -5.13 23.94
CA ALA A 210 1.83 -3.75 24.27
C ALA A 210 2.17 -2.78 23.12
N ASP A 211 1.34 -1.76 22.97
CA ASP A 211 1.66 -0.60 22.13
C ASP A 211 2.65 0.35 22.85
N PRO A 212 3.26 1.33 22.15
CA PRO A 212 4.18 2.28 22.77
C PRO A 212 3.54 3.17 23.87
N ASP A 213 2.24 3.47 23.80
CA ASP A 213 1.50 4.25 24.81
C ASP A 213 1.39 3.44 26.11
N GLU A 214 0.83 2.24 26.02
CA GLU A 214 0.65 1.28 27.10
C GLU A 214 1.98 0.94 27.78
N PHE A 215 3.01 0.64 26.99
CA PHE A 215 4.30 0.24 27.52
C PHE A 215 4.99 1.37 28.29
N ILE A 216 5.01 2.60 27.75
CA ILE A 216 5.67 3.72 28.42
C ILE A 216 4.96 4.09 29.71
N ARG A 217 3.63 3.99 29.77
CA ARG A 217 2.88 4.22 31.02
C ARG A 217 3.11 3.13 32.06
N GLY A 218 3.18 1.87 31.64
CA GLY A 218 3.37 0.75 32.55
C GLY A 218 4.80 0.63 33.06
N SER A 219 5.79 0.77 32.17
CA SER A 219 7.21 0.44 32.44
C SER A 219 8.14 1.66 32.46
N GLY A 220 7.70 2.81 31.97
CA GLY A 220 8.48 4.04 31.93
C GLY A 220 9.45 4.14 30.74
N THR A 221 9.99 5.34 30.56
CA THR A 221 10.84 5.73 29.43
C THR A 221 12.22 5.09 29.44
N ASN A 222 12.81 4.90 30.62
CA ASN A 222 14.13 4.31 30.76
C ASN A 222 14.13 2.86 30.26
N GLU A 223 13.10 2.10 30.63
CA GLU A 223 12.94 0.72 30.17
C GLU A 223 12.63 0.68 28.67
N TYR A 224 11.79 1.58 28.15
CA TYR A 224 11.54 1.71 26.71
C TYR A 224 12.85 1.97 25.93
N GLN A 225 13.70 2.87 26.44
CA GLN A 225 15.00 3.18 25.84
C GLN A 225 15.97 2.00 25.89
N ARG A 226 15.98 1.23 26.99
CA ARG A 226 16.78 0.00 27.12
C ARG A 226 16.34 -1.03 26.08
N ARG A 227 15.03 -1.32 26.00
CA ARG A 227 14.43 -2.24 25.03
C ARG A 227 14.70 -1.81 23.58
N ARG A 228 14.61 -0.51 23.28
CA ARG A 228 14.99 0.06 21.98
C ARG A 228 16.47 -0.18 21.65
N GLY A 229 17.36 -0.06 22.64
CA GLY A 229 18.78 -0.39 22.48
C GLY A 229 19.00 -1.85 22.09
N GLU A 230 18.15 -2.73 22.62
CA GLU A 230 18.10 -4.17 22.36
C GLU A 230 17.25 -4.54 21.14
N ALA A 231 16.70 -3.56 20.41
CA ALA A 231 15.88 -3.81 19.23
C ALA A 231 16.64 -4.67 18.23
N GLN A 232 15.98 -5.73 17.79
CA GLN A 232 16.58 -6.76 16.96
C GLN A 232 16.75 -6.28 15.51
N PRO A 233 17.78 -6.76 14.80
CA PRO A 233 17.88 -6.57 13.36
C PRO A 233 16.62 -7.09 12.65
N HIS A 234 16.21 -6.41 11.57
CA HIS A 234 15.02 -6.78 10.80
C HIS A 234 15.01 -8.24 10.37
N ILE A 235 16.15 -8.83 9.99
CA ILE A 235 16.18 -10.23 9.57
C ILE A 235 15.86 -11.19 10.71
N GLN A 236 16.39 -10.92 11.91
CA GLN A 236 16.14 -11.77 13.07
C GLN A 236 14.66 -11.76 13.41
N PHE A 237 14.04 -10.58 13.37
CA PHE A 237 12.59 -10.45 13.53
C PHE A 237 11.82 -11.29 12.50
N VAL A 238 12.17 -11.21 11.21
CA VAL A 238 11.48 -11.97 10.16
C VAL A 238 11.63 -13.48 10.38
N ILE A 239 12.85 -13.94 10.70
CA ILE A 239 13.13 -15.36 10.98
C ILE A 239 12.32 -15.82 12.19
N ASP A 240 12.37 -15.09 13.30
CA ASP A 240 11.66 -15.43 14.54
C ASP A 240 10.16 -15.56 14.30
N GLN A 241 9.58 -14.64 13.53
CA GLN A 241 8.16 -14.69 13.18
C GLN A 241 7.85 -15.82 12.19
N ALA A 242 8.77 -16.17 11.29
CA ALA A 242 8.57 -17.27 10.36
C ALA A 242 8.63 -18.64 11.08
N VAL A 243 9.35 -18.77 12.19
CA VAL A 243 9.46 -20.05 12.92
C VAL A 243 8.48 -20.20 14.09
N ARG A 244 7.97 -19.09 14.66
CA ARG A 244 7.20 -19.06 15.92
C ARG A 244 6.06 -20.09 16.00
N ASP A 245 5.29 -20.24 14.93
CA ASP A 245 4.11 -21.11 14.88
C ASP A 245 4.29 -22.30 13.92
N ARG A 246 5.53 -22.66 13.56
CA ARG A 246 5.84 -23.70 12.58
C ARG A 246 6.71 -24.82 13.17
N LYS A 247 6.38 -26.06 12.85
CA LYS A 247 7.18 -27.25 13.11
C LYS A 247 8.16 -27.47 11.96
N LEU A 248 9.41 -27.05 12.15
CA LEU A 248 10.47 -27.20 11.14
C LEU A 248 10.82 -28.68 10.78
N THR A 249 10.26 -29.65 11.50
CA THR A 249 10.34 -31.08 11.14
C THR A 249 9.34 -31.46 10.05
N ASN A 250 8.30 -30.66 9.81
CA ASN A 250 7.34 -30.85 8.73
C ASN A 250 7.90 -30.19 7.45
N PRO A 251 8.10 -30.94 6.35
CA PRO A 251 8.62 -30.39 5.09
C PRO A 251 7.84 -29.17 4.57
N ALA A 252 6.51 -29.20 4.58
CA ALA A 252 5.69 -28.12 4.04
C ALA A 252 5.78 -26.84 4.88
N GLU A 253 5.81 -26.97 6.21
CA GLU A 253 5.97 -25.82 7.10
C GLU A 253 7.38 -25.23 7.04
N LYS A 254 8.40 -26.08 6.84
CA LYS A 254 9.77 -25.64 6.62
C LYS A 254 9.91 -24.88 5.30
N GLU A 255 9.32 -25.40 4.23
CA GLU A 255 9.28 -24.73 2.92
C GLU A 255 8.60 -23.36 3.01
N ALA A 256 7.42 -23.27 3.65
CA ALA A 256 6.73 -22.01 3.86
C ALA A 256 7.57 -21.00 4.68
N ALA A 257 8.34 -21.45 5.68
CA ALA A 257 9.24 -20.58 6.44
C ALA A 257 10.41 -20.06 5.57
N ILE A 258 10.94 -20.91 4.70
CA ILE A 258 11.99 -20.53 3.74
C ILE A 258 11.45 -19.48 2.76
N GLU A 259 10.31 -19.74 2.13
CA GLU A 259 9.68 -18.83 1.16
C GLU A 259 9.35 -17.47 1.77
N GLU A 260 9.00 -17.43 3.05
CA GLU A 260 8.73 -16.18 3.77
C GLU A 260 10.00 -15.37 4.03
N VAL A 261 11.13 -16.00 4.36
CA VAL A 261 12.36 -15.31 4.78
C VAL A 261 13.21 -14.84 3.60
N LEU A 262 13.32 -15.64 2.52
CA LEU A 262 14.21 -15.36 1.39
C LEU A 262 14.02 -13.98 0.73
N PRO A 263 12.78 -13.47 0.52
CA PRO A 263 12.56 -12.14 -0.07
C PRO A 263 13.24 -11.01 0.71
N PHE A 264 13.26 -11.09 2.05
CA PHE A 264 13.88 -10.09 2.91
C PHE A 264 15.40 -10.10 2.79
N ILE A 265 16.02 -11.29 2.72
CA ILE A 265 17.46 -11.42 2.50
C ILE A 265 17.85 -10.90 1.12
N ARG A 266 17.01 -11.18 0.10
CA ARG A 266 17.24 -10.72 -1.27
C ARG A 266 17.20 -9.19 -1.37
N ALA A 267 16.31 -8.54 -0.62
CA ALA A 267 16.14 -7.08 -0.60
C ALA A 267 17.36 -6.32 -0.03
N VAL A 268 18.22 -6.99 0.76
CA VAL A 268 19.42 -6.38 1.33
C VAL A 268 20.42 -6.04 0.22
N ARG A 269 20.88 -4.79 0.14
CA ARG A 269 21.80 -4.35 -0.92
C ARG A 269 23.24 -4.79 -0.69
N SER A 270 23.72 -4.75 0.56
CA SER A 270 25.09 -5.13 0.90
C SER A 270 25.30 -6.63 0.72
N ARG A 271 26.22 -7.01 -0.18
CA ARG A 271 26.58 -8.43 -0.43
C ARG A 271 27.10 -9.14 0.82
N ILE A 272 27.81 -8.41 1.69
CA ILE A 272 28.35 -8.96 2.94
C ILE A 272 27.21 -9.21 3.93
N GLN A 273 26.35 -8.21 4.18
CA GLN A 273 25.20 -8.39 5.08
C GLN A 273 24.23 -9.45 4.55
N LYS A 274 23.99 -9.48 3.24
CA LYS A 274 23.19 -10.50 2.57
C LYS A 274 23.73 -11.91 2.82
N ARG A 275 25.05 -12.09 2.77
CA ARG A 275 25.68 -13.39 3.09
C ARG A 275 25.45 -13.77 4.54
N GLU A 276 25.66 -12.83 5.45
CA GLU A 276 25.55 -13.12 6.89
C GLU A 276 24.12 -13.40 7.32
N TYR A 277 23.16 -12.64 6.77
CA TYR A 277 21.75 -12.89 6.99
C TYR A 277 21.27 -14.20 6.36
N PHE A 278 21.85 -14.61 5.23
CA PHE A 278 21.60 -15.92 4.65
C PHE A 278 22.07 -17.04 5.59
N ASP A 279 23.30 -16.94 6.11
CA ASP A 279 23.87 -17.95 6.98
C ASP A 279 23.04 -18.04 8.30
N ILE A 280 22.70 -16.91 8.92
CA ILE A 280 21.81 -16.85 10.11
C ILE A 280 20.43 -17.49 9.84
N ALA A 281 19.83 -17.20 8.68
CA ALA A 281 18.53 -17.77 8.32
C ALA A 281 18.61 -19.28 8.12
N THR A 282 19.62 -19.77 7.41
CA THR A 282 19.77 -21.21 7.12
C THR A 282 20.04 -22.03 8.38
N ASP A 283 20.80 -21.47 9.32
CA ASP A 283 21.05 -22.09 10.63
C ASP A 283 19.76 -22.15 11.45
N SER A 284 19.02 -21.04 11.50
CA SER A 284 17.74 -20.96 12.25
C SER A 284 16.67 -21.90 11.67
N LEU A 285 16.66 -22.08 10.35
CA LEU A 285 15.76 -22.99 9.63
C LEU A 285 16.27 -24.44 9.59
N ARG A 286 17.41 -24.74 10.22
CA ARG A 286 18.04 -26.07 10.28
C ARG A 286 18.23 -26.69 8.89
N ILE A 287 18.78 -25.92 7.95
CA ILE A 287 19.06 -26.37 6.59
C ILE A 287 20.52 -26.83 6.53
N SER A 288 20.74 -28.14 6.44
CA SER A 288 22.10 -28.73 6.40
C SER A 288 22.47 -29.32 5.03
N ASP A 289 21.51 -29.38 4.10
CA ASP A 289 21.74 -29.93 2.77
C ASP A 289 22.55 -28.94 1.90
N ALA A 290 23.77 -29.33 1.51
CA ALA A 290 24.69 -28.49 0.73
C ALA A 290 24.22 -28.23 -0.72
N SER A 291 23.34 -29.06 -1.28
CA SER A 291 22.72 -28.82 -2.58
C SER A 291 21.66 -27.72 -2.47
N LEU A 292 20.76 -27.86 -1.49
CA LEU A 292 19.70 -26.89 -1.23
C LEU A 292 20.27 -25.53 -0.85
N LEU A 293 21.30 -25.47 0.01
CA LEU A 293 21.97 -24.22 0.37
C LEU A 293 22.54 -23.49 -0.86
N ARG A 294 23.07 -24.23 -1.85
CA ARG A 294 23.58 -23.63 -3.09
C ARG A 294 22.45 -23.05 -3.94
N GLU A 295 21.34 -23.76 -4.07
CA GLU A 295 20.16 -23.30 -4.81
C GLU A 295 19.55 -22.04 -4.18
N LEU A 296 19.30 -22.06 -2.87
CA LEU A 296 18.76 -20.92 -2.13
C LEU A 296 19.71 -19.71 -2.20
N TRP A 297 21.02 -19.93 -2.12
CA TRP A 297 21.99 -18.86 -2.26
C TRP A 297 22.01 -18.25 -3.66
N GLN A 298 21.84 -19.04 -4.72
CA GLN A 298 21.71 -18.53 -6.10
C GLN A 298 20.46 -17.65 -6.24
N PHE A 299 19.33 -18.07 -5.67
CA PHE A 299 18.10 -17.28 -5.65
C PHE A 299 18.31 -15.91 -4.97
N VAL A 300 18.98 -15.89 -3.82
CA VAL A 300 19.25 -14.67 -3.04
C VAL A 300 20.30 -13.76 -3.71
N ARG A 301 21.33 -14.34 -4.34
CA ARG A 301 22.38 -13.61 -5.05
C ARG A 301 21.92 -12.95 -6.34
N GLY A 302 20.85 -13.45 -6.98
CA GLY A 302 20.28 -12.91 -8.22
C GLY A 302 19.70 -11.48 -8.13
N GLY A 303 20.18 -10.65 -7.19
CA GLY A 303 19.74 -9.29 -6.93
C GLY A 303 20.91 -8.36 -6.59
N ASP A 304 21.80 -8.12 -7.54
CA ASP A 304 22.54 -6.85 -7.55
C ASP A 304 21.60 -5.72 -8.00
N PRO A 305 21.44 -4.65 -7.21
CA PRO A 305 20.80 -3.43 -7.68
C PRO A 305 21.84 -2.62 -8.47
N LYS A 306 21.76 -2.66 -9.81
CA LYS A 306 22.32 -1.55 -10.60
C LYS A 306 21.43 -0.31 -10.35
N PRO A 307 21.99 0.85 -9.96
CA PRO A 307 21.22 2.06 -9.76
C PRO A 307 20.66 2.49 -11.12
N GLY A 308 19.34 2.37 -11.28
CA GLY A 308 18.64 2.67 -12.54
C GLY A 308 17.48 1.72 -12.85
N ALA A 309 17.40 0.55 -12.23
CA ALA A 309 16.31 -0.38 -12.51
C ALA A 309 15.08 -0.09 -11.62
N LYS A 310 14.22 0.83 -12.07
CA LYS A 310 12.78 0.56 -11.99
C LYS A 310 12.50 -0.68 -12.84
N ARG A 311 12.74 -1.87 -12.30
CA ARG A 311 12.16 -3.10 -12.82
C ARG A 311 11.03 -3.46 -11.87
N ALA A 312 9.84 -2.98 -12.19
CA ALA A 312 8.72 -3.89 -12.17
C ALA A 312 9.15 -5.03 -13.11
N LEU A 313 9.63 -6.13 -12.54
CA LEU A 313 9.60 -7.41 -13.24
C LEU A 313 8.11 -7.72 -13.39
N VAL A 314 7.46 -7.13 -14.39
CA VAL A 314 6.40 -7.86 -15.08
C VAL A 314 7.15 -9.05 -15.65
N ARG A 315 7.09 -10.17 -14.94
CA ARG A 315 7.37 -11.46 -15.57
C ARG A 315 6.47 -11.49 -16.80
N PRO A 316 6.98 -11.84 -18.01
CA PRO A 316 6.13 -11.97 -19.19
C PRO A 316 4.96 -12.96 -19.02
N ALA A 317 4.92 -13.71 -17.90
CA ALA A 317 4.01 -14.81 -17.64
C ALA A 317 2.97 -14.57 -16.53
N ASP A 318 2.79 -13.35 -15.99
CA ASP A 318 1.76 -13.08 -14.95
C ASP A 318 0.71 -12.07 -15.44
N ALA A 319 -0.58 -12.40 -15.24
CA ALA A 319 -1.70 -11.51 -15.55
C ALA A 319 -1.68 -10.27 -14.64
N THR A 320 -1.88 -9.09 -15.21
CA THR A 320 -1.89 -7.84 -14.42
C THR A 320 -3.14 -7.74 -13.52
N PRO A 321 -3.12 -6.94 -12.43
CA PRO A 321 -4.33 -6.74 -11.62
C PRO A 321 -5.52 -6.17 -12.42
N ALA A 322 -5.25 -5.37 -13.46
CA ALA A 322 -6.29 -4.86 -14.36
C ALA A 322 -6.89 -5.97 -15.24
N GLU A 323 -6.05 -6.86 -15.77
CA GLU A 323 -6.45 -8.03 -16.55
C GLU A 323 -7.28 -9.01 -15.72
N GLN A 324 -6.86 -9.27 -14.47
CA GLN A 324 -7.62 -10.08 -13.51
C GLN A 324 -8.98 -9.46 -13.19
N ARG A 325 -9.05 -8.13 -13.04
CA ARG A 325 -10.30 -7.42 -12.75
C ARG A 325 -11.29 -7.52 -13.92
N LEU A 326 -10.81 -7.31 -15.15
CA LEU A 326 -11.65 -7.41 -16.35
C LEU A 326 -12.13 -8.85 -16.59
N LEU A 327 -11.28 -9.85 -16.37
CA LEU A 327 -11.70 -11.25 -16.39
C LEU A 327 -12.72 -11.58 -15.29
N GLY A 328 -12.55 -11.01 -14.09
CA GLY A 328 -13.51 -11.16 -13.00
C GLY A 328 -14.88 -10.58 -13.35
N LEU A 329 -14.90 -9.43 -14.04
CA LEU A 329 -16.14 -8.82 -14.55
C LEU A 329 -16.82 -9.69 -15.62
N LEU A 330 -16.07 -10.20 -16.61
CA LEU A 330 -16.61 -11.11 -17.63
C LEU A 330 -17.08 -12.45 -17.04
N PHE A 331 -16.48 -12.90 -15.94
CA PHE A 331 -16.91 -14.10 -15.25
C PHE A 331 -18.20 -13.87 -14.45
N ALA A 332 -18.28 -12.75 -13.72
CA ALA A 332 -19.39 -12.45 -12.81
C ALA A 332 -20.65 -11.91 -13.50
N ASP A 333 -20.53 -11.17 -14.61
CA ASP A 333 -21.66 -10.54 -15.30
C ASP A 333 -21.94 -11.22 -16.64
N GLU A 334 -23.05 -11.97 -16.67
CA GLU A 334 -23.53 -12.67 -17.86
C GLU A 334 -23.94 -11.71 -18.98
N ALA A 335 -24.60 -10.58 -18.67
CA ALA A 335 -25.04 -9.62 -19.68
C ALA A 335 -23.84 -8.91 -20.32
N LEU A 336 -22.84 -8.56 -19.52
CA LEU A 336 -21.58 -7.99 -20.00
C LEU A 336 -20.81 -9.01 -20.86
N ARG A 337 -20.76 -10.28 -20.44
CA ARG A 337 -20.08 -11.35 -21.17
C ARG A 337 -20.71 -11.59 -22.55
N HIS A 338 -22.04 -11.72 -22.62
CA HIS A 338 -22.77 -11.87 -23.88
C HIS A 338 -22.59 -10.69 -24.83
N GLY A 339 -22.47 -9.48 -24.28
CA GLY A 339 -22.23 -8.28 -25.08
C GLY A 339 -20.78 -8.13 -25.55
N ALA A 340 -19.80 -8.47 -24.70
CA ALA A 340 -18.39 -8.14 -24.92
C ALA A 340 -17.65 -9.18 -25.76
N LEU A 341 -17.92 -10.48 -25.53
CA LEU A 341 -17.22 -11.56 -26.22
C LEU A 341 -17.43 -11.56 -27.75
N PRO A 342 -18.62 -11.23 -28.31
CA PRO A 342 -18.79 -11.13 -29.77
C PRO A 342 -18.01 -9.98 -30.41
N ILE A 343 -17.66 -8.94 -29.63
CA ILE A 343 -16.92 -7.76 -30.10
C ILE A 343 -15.40 -7.99 -30.01
N LEU A 344 -14.97 -8.87 -29.10
CA LEU A 344 -13.59 -9.26 -28.87
C LEU A 344 -13.04 -10.06 -30.07
N ARG A 345 -11.89 -9.66 -30.60
CA ARG A 345 -11.19 -10.40 -31.68
C ARG A 345 -10.03 -11.20 -31.09
N SER A 346 -9.58 -12.24 -31.79
CA SER A 346 -8.39 -13.02 -31.39
C SER A 346 -7.16 -12.14 -31.18
N GLU A 347 -7.00 -11.12 -32.03
CA GLU A 347 -5.97 -10.11 -31.91
C GLU A 347 -6.02 -9.34 -30.58
N ASP A 348 -7.15 -9.25 -29.90
CA ASP A 348 -7.27 -8.48 -28.65
C ASP A 348 -6.70 -9.23 -27.43
N TYR A 349 -6.60 -10.57 -27.46
CA TYR A 349 -6.27 -11.38 -26.29
C TYR A 349 -5.18 -12.46 -26.47
N GLU A 350 -4.81 -12.87 -27.69
CA GLU A 350 -3.84 -13.97 -27.89
C GLU A 350 -2.43 -13.67 -27.34
N ASP A 351 -2.06 -12.38 -27.29
CA ASP A 351 -0.77 -11.95 -26.74
C ASP A 351 -0.80 -11.75 -25.20
N LEU A 352 -1.96 -11.99 -24.56
CA LEU A 352 -2.11 -11.87 -23.12
C LEU A 352 -1.78 -13.20 -22.42
N PRO A 353 -1.19 -13.17 -21.21
CA PRO A 353 -0.97 -14.37 -20.41
C PRO A 353 -2.25 -15.17 -20.15
N THR A 354 -3.42 -14.52 -20.16
CA THR A 354 -4.73 -15.15 -19.94
C THR A 354 -5.43 -15.59 -21.22
N ALA A 355 -4.73 -15.67 -22.36
CA ALA A 355 -5.31 -16.09 -23.64
C ALA A 355 -6.06 -17.43 -23.56
N ALA A 356 -5.56 -18.37 -22.77
CA ALA A 356 -6.21 -19.67 -22.54
C ALA A 356 -7.60 -19.52 -21.90
N ILE A 357 -7.77 -18.59 -20.96
CA ILE A 357 -9.04 -18.31 -20.29
C ILE A 357 -10.01 -17.66 -21.28
N PHE A 358 -9.55 -16.74 -22.14
CA PHE A 358 -10.39 -16.12 -23.17
C PHE A 358 -10.88 -17.12 -24.21
N ARG A 359 -10.01 -18.03 -24.67
CA ARG A 359 -10.41 -19.12 -25.59
C ARG A 359 -11.47 -20.01 -24.96
N ALA A 360 -11.27 -20.39 -23.70
CA ALA A 360 -12.26 -21.19 -22.97
C ALA A 360 -13.60 -20.46 -22.81
N LEU A 361 -13.60 -19.15 -22.52
CA LEU A 361 -14.81 -18.33 -22.42
C LEU A 361 -15.58 -18.25 -23.75
N LEU A 362 -14.87 -18.00 -24.86
CA LEU A 362 -15.47 -17.94 -26.20
C LEU A 362 -16.07 -19.27 -26.63
N GLU A 363 -15.37 -20.37 -26.34
CA GLU A 363 -15.86 -21.72 -26.64
C GLU A 363 -17.13 -22.05 -25.83
N LEU A 364 -17.13 -21.80 -24.52
CA LEU A 364 -18.28 -22.08 -23.65
C LEU A 364 -19.53 -21.28 -24.07
N GLU A 365 -19.35 -20.02 -24.44
CA GLU A 365 -20.45 -19.20 -24.98
C GLU A 365 -20.95 -19.70 -26.34
N SER A 366 -20.03 -20.12 -27.23
CA SER A 366 -20.42 -20.69 -28.52
C SER A 366 -21.16 -22.03 -28.38
N GLU A 367 -20.84 -22.80 -27.33
CA GLU A 367 -21.46 -24.08 -26.98
C GLU A 367 -22.77 -23.89 -26.19
N GLY A 368 -23.11 -22.66 -25.78
CA GLY A 368 -24.28 -22.36 -24.94
C GLY A 368 -24.21 -23.03 -23.55
N THR A 369 -22.99 -23.27 -23.05
CA THR A 369 -22.74 -23.93 -21.76
C THR A 369 -22.52 -22.87 -20.69
N ASP A 370 -23.12 -23.06 -19.50
CA ASP A 370 -22.91 -22.16 -18.37
C ASP A 370 -21.43 -21.98 -18.04
N VAL A 371 -20.99 -20.73 -18.03
CA VAL A 371 -19.64 -20.34 -17.63
C VAL A 371 -19.56 -20.39 -16.11
N ASN A 372 -18.85 -21.39 -15.60
CA ASN A 372 -18.59 -21.58 -14.18
C ASN A 372 -17.18 -22.12 -13.98
N PHE A 373 -16.76 -22.23 -12.71
CA PHE A 373 -15.42 -22.68 -12.37
C PHE A 373 -15.10 -24.08 -12.91
N GLU A 374 -16.08 -24.99 -12.87
CA GLU A 374 -15.88 -26.37 -13.33
C GLU A 374 -15.72 -26.43 -14.85
N SER A 375 -16.54 -25.68 -15.60
CA SER A 375 -16.48 -25.63 -17.06
C SER A 375 -15.20 -24.97 -17.57
N LEU A 376 -14.74 -23.89 -16.93
CA LEU A 376 -13.46 -23.23 -17.27
C LEU A 376 -12.24 -24.06 -16.87
N SER A 377 -12.26 -24.69 -15.67
CA SER A 377 -11.13 -25.51 -15.21
C SER A 377 -10.91 -26.71 -16.13
N ARG A 378 -11.99 -27.32 -16.63
CA ARG A 378 -11.93 -28.44 -17.58
C ARG A 378 -11.31 -28.05 -18.92
N LYS A 379 -11.61 -26.85 -19.44
CA LYS A 379 -11.06 -26.35 -20.71
C LYS A 379 -9.66 -25.75 -20.59
N THR A 380 -9.23 -25.39 -19.37
CA THR A 380 -7.91 -24.76 -19.12
C THR A 380 -6.94 -25.64 -18.31
N GLU A 381 -7.23 -26.94 -18.18
CA GLU A 381 -6.48 -27.91 -17.36
C GLU A 381 -4.98 -27.98 -17.69
N ALA A 382 -4.61 -27.71 -18.94
CA ALA A 382 -3.23 -27.70 -19.41
C ALA A 382 -2.46 -26.39 -19.09
N ASP A 383 -3.11 -25.36 -18.56
CA ASP A 383 -2.52 -24.04 -18.29
C ASP A 383 -2.34 -23.79 -16.78
N ALA A 384 -1.08 -23.73 -16.35
CA ALA A 384 -0.70 -23.54 -14.95
C ALA A 384 -1.13 -22.17 -14.38
N LEU A 385 -1.25 -21.15 -15.25
CA LEU A 385 -1.68 -19.81 -14.86
C LEU A 385 -3.20 -19.77 -14.62
N SER A 386 -3.98 -20.41 -15.47
CA SER A 386 -5.44 -20.55 -15.35
C SER A 386 -5.81 -21.27 -14.05
N SER A 387 -5.10 -22.36 -13.73
CA SER A 387 -5.31 -23.12 -12.48
C SER A 387 -5.10 -22.29 -11.21
N ARG A 388 -4.24 -21.25 -11.26
CA ARG A 388 -4.00 -20.32 -10.15
C ARG A 388 -4.97 -19.15 -10.13
N LEU A 389 -5.38 -18.64 -11.30
CA LEU A 389 -6.24 -17.46 -11.40
C LEU A 389 -7.72 -17.77 -11.21
N LEU A 390 -8.22 -18.90 -11.71
CA LEU A 390 -9.65 -19.25 -11.64
C LEU A 390 -10.22 -19.25 -10.20
N PRO A 391 -9.52 -19.79 -9.18
CA PRO A 391 -9.99 -19.70 -7.78
C PRO A 391 -10.04 -18.25 -7.25
N MET A 392 -9.14 -17.38 -7.72
CA MET A 392 -9.10 -15.97 -7.30
C MET A 392 -10.22 -15.15 -7.96
N LEU A 393 -10.60 -15.49 -9.20
CA LEU A 393 -11.70 -14.86 -9.93
C LEU A 393 -13.06 -15.17 -9.26
N LEU A 394 -13.24 -16.37 -8.70
CA LEU A 394 -14.44 -16.71 -7.89
C LEU A 394 -14.57 -15.86 -6.63
N MET A 395 -13.48 -15.61 -5.90
CA MET A 395 -13.56 -14.77 -4.71
C MET A 395 -13.92 -13.31 -5.05
N SER A 396 -13.64 -12.88 -6.29
CA SER A 396 -13.97 -11.55 -6.79
C SER A 396 -15.45 -11.38 -7.15
N GLU A 397 -16.19 -12.47 -7.35
CA GLU A 397 -17.64 -12.48 -7.62
C GLU A 397 -18.43 -11.76 -6.50
N SER A 398 -17.95 -11.87 -5.25
CA SER A 398 -18.53 -11.20 -4.08
C SER A 398 -18.25 -9.68 -4.00
N LEU A 399 -17.23 -9.18 -4.72
CA LEU A 399 -16.78 -7.79 -4.66
C LEU A 399 -17.38 -6.90 -5.75
N HIS A 400 -17.91 -7.49 -6.83
CA HIS A 400 -18.45 -6.77 -7.98
C HIS A 400 -19.98 -6.68 -7.95
N ALA A 401 -20.62 -7.04 -6.84
CA ALA A 401 -22.04 -6.82 -6.56
C ALA A 401 -22.42 -5.33 -6.33
N SER A 402 -21.71 -4.41 -6.99
CA SER A 402 -22.07 -3.00 -7.10
C SER A 402 -22.83 -2.80 -8.42
N ASN A 403 -24.03 -2.21 -8.35
CA ASN A 403 -25.00 -1.92 -9.43
C ASN A 403 -24.48 -1.06 -10.62
N GLU A 404 -23.17 -0.95 -10.86
CA GLU A 404 -22.62 -0.27 -12.04
C GLU A 404 -22.81 -1.16 -13.27
N HIS A 405 -23.68 -0.73 -14.19
CA HIS A 405 -23.81 -1.36 -15.50
C HIS A 405 -22.63 -0.90 -16.36
N TYR A 406 -21.71 -1.81 -16.66
CA TYR A 406 -20.63 -1.56 -17.62
C TYR A 406 -21.16 -1.80 -19.03
N ALA A 407 -20.87 -0.89 -19.97
CA ALA A 407 -21.19 -1.14 -21.37
C ALA A 407 -20.20 -2.18 -21.96
N PRO A 408 -20.67 -3.17 -22.75
CA PRO A 408 -19.79 -4.15 -23.39
C PRO A 408 -18.65 -3.53 -24.22
N GLU A 409 -18.93 -2.42 -24.91
CA GLU A 409 -17.98 -1.69 -25.73
C GLU A 409 -16.86 -1.07 -24.89
N GLU A 410 -17.17 -0.58 -23.68
CA GLU A 410 -16.19 -0.01 -22.75
C GLU A 410 -15.26 -1.09 -22.19
N CYS A 411 -15.78 -2.29 -21.94
CA CYS A 411 -15.01 -3.44 -21.50
C CYS A 411 -13.98 -3.87 -22.58
N VAL A 412 -14.42 -4.02 -23.83
CA VAL A 412 -13.52 -4.36 -24.96
C VAL A 412 -12.51 -3.24 -25.22
N HIS A 413 -12.94 -1.98 -25.07
CA HIS A 413 -12.04 -0.84 -25.19
C HIS A 413 -10.95 -0.83 -24.11
N ALA A 414 -11.30 -1.15 -22.86
CA ALA A 414 -10.35 -1.30 -21.77
C ALA A 414 -9.33 -2.43 -22.03
N PHE A 415 -9.76 -3.55 -22.62
CA PHE A 415 -8.85 -4.63 -23.05
C PHE A 415 -7.85 -4.17 -24.09
N ARG A 416 -8.31 -3.50 -25.15
CA ARG A 416 -7.44 -2.98 -26.22
C ARG A 416 -6.42 -1.98 -25.70
N LEU A 417 -6.87 -1.06 -24.83
CA LEU A 417 -5.99 -0.07 -24.21
C LEU A 417 -4.93 -0.73 -23.32
N MET A 418 -5.33 -1.75 -22.55
CA MET A 418 -4.42 -2.53 -21.72
C MET A 418 -3.37 -3.28 -22.54
N LYS A 419 -3.78 -3.93 -23.64
CA LYS A 419 -2.88 -4.62 -24.57
C LYS A 419 -1.82 -3.67 -25.13
N VAL A 420 -2.24 -2.54 -25.70
CA VAL A 420 -1.32 -1.56 -26.29
C VAL A 420 -0.40 -0.97 -25.22
N GLN A 421 -0.90 -0.73 -24.00
CA GLN A 421 -0.05 -0.24 -22.91
C GLN A 421 1.04 -1.24 -22.51
N ARG A 422 0.72 -2.54 -22.50
CA ARG A 422 1.70 -3.60 -22.25
C ARG A 422 2.77 -3.65 -23.34
N GLN A 423 2.38 -3.59 -24.61
CA GLN A 423 3.32 -3.58 -25.74
C GLN A 423 4.26 -2.37 -25.68
N ILE A 424 3.75 -1.19 -25.29
CA ILE A 424 4.59 0.00 -25.04
C ILE A 424 5.62 -0.27 -23.94
N ASP A 425 5.22 -0.93 -22.86
CA ASP A 425 6.12 -1.21 -21.74
C ASP A 425 7.18 -2.27 -22.10
N GLU A 426 6.82 -3.25 -22.94
CA GLU A 426 7.75 -4.25 -23.50
C GLU A 426 8.75 -3.61 -24.47
N VAL A 427 8.30 -2.82 -25.43
CA VAL A 427 9.17 -2.10 -26.39
C VAL A 427 10.08 -1.10 -25.67
N ARG A 428 9.61 -0.42 -24.61
CA ARG A 428 10.45 0.44 -23.77
C ARG A 428 11.52 -0.34 -23.02
N ALA A 429 11.21 -1.55 -22.55
CA ALA A 429 12.19 -2.40 -21.91
C ALA A 429 13.27 -2.85 -22.92
N GLU A 430 12.87 -3.20 -24.13
CA GLU A 430 13.79 -3.59 -25.21
C GLU A 430 14.64 -2.42 -25.74
N LEU A 431 14.06 -1.22 -25.86
CA LEU A 431 14.80 0.00 -26.21
C LEU A 431 15.91 0.27 -25.20
N ALA A 432 15.57 0.19 -23.91
CA ALA A 432 16.55 0.37 -22.84
C ALA A 432 17.63 -0.72 -22.85
N ASP A 433 17.32 -1.95 -23.29
CA ASP A 433 18.29 -3.03 -23.45
C ASP A 433 19.19 -2.81 -24.69
N ALA A 434 18.63 -2.34 -25.81
CA ALA A 434 19.37 -2.02 -27.04
C ALA A 434 20.31 -0.81 -26.85
N GLU A 435 19.88 0.20 -26.10
CA GLU A 435 20.69 1.38 -25.69
C GLU A 435 21.90 0.94 -24.87
N ARG A 436 21.72 -0.03 -23.98
CA ARG A 436 22.78 -0.58 -23.13
C ARG A 436 23.74 -1.50 -23.90
N ALA A 437 23.28 -2.13 -24.98
CA ALA A 437 24.09 -2.98 -25.85
C ALA A 437 24.81 -2.20 -26.96
N GLY A 438 24.48 -0.93 -27.18
CA GLY A 438 25.03 -0.11 -28.27
C GLY A 438 24.55 -0.53 -29.66
N ASP A 439 23.40 -1.21 -29.74
CA ASP A 439 22.84 -1.71 -30.99
C ASP A 439 21.97 -0.64 -31.66
N ASN A 440 22.61 0.19 -32.50
CA ASN A 440 21.97 1.32 -33.17
C ASN A 440 20.88 0.91 -34.17
N GLU A 441 20.97 -0.29 -34.76
CA GLU A 441 19.96 -0.80 -35.71
C GLU A 441 18.69 -1.21 -34.96
N LYS A 442 18.85 -1.92 -33.83
CA LYS A 442 17.74 -2.30 -32.97
C LYS A 442 17.06 -1.08 -32.32
N LEU A 443 17.83 -0.05 -31.96
CA LEU A 443 17.29 1.20 -31.42
C LEU A 443 16.39 1.94 -32.41
N LEU A 444 16.83 2.10 -33.66
CA LEU A 444 16.05 2.80 -34.68
C LEU A 444 14.73 2.06 -34.96
N ARG A 445 14.78 0.73 -35.04
CA ARG A 445 13.58 -0.11 -35.26
C ARG A 445 12.58 0.01 -34.12
N LEU A 446 13.04 -0.20 -32.87
CA LEU A 446 12.16 -0.18 -31.70
C LEU A 446 11.62 1.23 -31.40
N SER A 447 12.36 2.29 -31.75
CA SER A 447 11.88 3.67 -31.60
C SER A 447 10.73 3.99 -32.56
N GLY A 448 10.75 3.41 -33.76
CA GLY A 448 9.62 3.46 -34.69
C GLY A 448 8.40 2.74 -34.13
N GLU A 449 8.61 1.50 -33.66
CA GLU A 449 7.56 0.67 -33.06
C GLU A 449 6.90 1.33 -31.82
N GLN A 450 7.69 1.96 -30.94
CA GLN A 450 7.15 2.70 -29.80
C GLN A 450 6.26 3.86 -30.26
N THR A 451 6.66 4.58 -31.32
CA THR A 451 5.90 5.72 -31.83
C THR A 451 4.55 5.28 -32.39
N ASP A 452 4.52 4.16 -33.12
CA ASP A 452 3.31 3.59 -33.69
C ASP A 452 2.35 3.10 -32.58
N LEU A 453 2.88 2.41 -31.57
CA LEU A 453 2.09 1.97 -30.41
C LEU A 453 1.54 3.15 -29.59
N GLU A 454 2.32 4.23 -29.41
CA GLU A 454 1.85 5.43 -28.73
C GLU A 454 0.74 6.16 -29.51
N GLN A 455 0.76 6.10 -30.86
CA GLN A 455 -0.33 6.59 -31.70
C GLN A 455 -1.58 5.71 -31.59
N GLN A 456 -1.43 4.39 -31.61
CA GLN A 456 -2.53 3.44 -31.39
C GLN A 456 -3.18 3.66 -30.02
N ARG A 457 -2.38 3.86 -28.96
CA ARG A 457 -2.89 4.17 -27.62
C ARG A 457 -3.71 5.45 -27.60
N LYS A 458 -3.26 6.51 -28.29
CA LYS A 458 -4.01 7.78 -28.39
C LYS A 458 -5.30 7.62 -29.18
N ALA A 459 -5.32 6.80 -30.22
CA ALA A 459 -6.54 6.49 -30.98
C ALA A 459 -7.56 5.70 -30.14
N LEU A 460 -7.07 4.92 -29.17
CA LEU A 460 -7.86 4.17 -28.18
C LEU A 460 -8.14 4.94 -26.88
N GLN A 461 -7.84 6.24 -26.78
CA GLN A 461 -8.28 7.04 -25.63
C GLN A 461 -9.61 7.71 -25.97
N PRO A 462 -10.58 7.76 -25.03
CA PRO A 462 -11.84 8.45 -25.28
C PRO A 462 -11.55 9.91 -25.63
N ARG A 463 -12.06 10.38 -26.77
CA ARG A 463 -12.04 11.80 -27.12
C ARG A 463 -12.82 12.52 -26.03
N THR A 464 -12.12 13.25 -25.17
CA THR A 464 -12.77 14.20 -24.27
C THR A 464 -13.36 15.27 -25.19
N GLU A 465 -14.66 15.19 -25.46
CA GLU A 465 -15.39 16.31 -26.04
C GLU A 465 -15.27 17.47 -25.06
N VAL A 466 -14.32 18.36 -25.35
CA VAL A 466 -14.32 19.70 -24.82
C VAL A 466 -15.59 20.34 -25.39
N ALA A 467 -16.66 20.32 -24.61
CA ALA A 467 -17.81 21.17 -24.82
C ALA A 467 -17.35 22.63 -24.64
N THR A 468 -16.78 23.20 -25.70
CA THR A 468 -16.77 24.64 -25.90
C THR A 468 -18.21 25.06 -26.14
N THR A 469 -18.90 25.46 -25.07
CA THR A 469 -20.09 26.31 -25.18
C THR A 469 -19.65 27.65 -25.74
N GLY A 470 -19.79 27.80 -27.06
CA GLY A 470 -19.74 29.07 -27.76
C GLY A 470 -21.15 29.55 -28.05
N ASN A 471 -21.45 30.75 -27.53
CA ASN A 471 -22.65 31.59 -27.66
C ASN A 471 -23.96 31.14 -27.01
#